data_AF-A0A511W8T0-F1
#
_entry.id   AF-A0A511W8T0-F1
#
_cell.length_a   1.000
_cell.length_b   1.000
_cell.length_c   1.000
_cell.angle_alpha   90.00
_cell.angle_beta   90.00
_cell.angle_gamma   90.00
#
_symmetry.space_group_name_H-M   'P 1'
#
loop_
_entity.id
_entity.type
_entity.pdbx_description
1 polymer ?
#
loop_
_entity_poly.entity_id
_entity_poly.type
_entity_poly.pdbx_seq_one_letter_code
_entity_poly.pdbx_strand_id
1 'polypeptide(L)'
;MTKTKFQEELIHIQNEYKTLLERGLNEWEDVYFVEFIEEVNLFWKQNEPVLLNIYEYEFPQIDTVFLTAVTKIDLEYMQHYSMKITGSVCLIDDPLISYLNLLNREIPKRMREKLASVAQANINESLKLIENCPNDFFILPIRTIIPNDLINKASKQFFVSLFNDISDTEDYFKKIKTFNDIEQNLKDVVKTWILFGWDDDGYHNGSLKERFDDFVKAEYIGNKNSTAGEIFFFSQIGYISQSMNILFTMMELNFVPYVRGTIPFRYLTILYTSLKENLNLNLDIQIVRTSISYFFERVFDYNLVSEISYNEYLEKINGLSLYKYVEDALSLFNKELDEISLRQIDLTVEQFYKKEFLVRLK
;
A
#
# COMPACT_ATOMS: atom_id res chain seq x y z
N MET A 1 -12.08 25.70 4.93
CA MET A 1 -10.77 25.90 4.28
C MET A 1 -11.05 26.31 2.84
N THR A 2 -10.42 27.35 2.31
CA THR A 2 -10.61 27.77 0.91
C THR A 2 -9.92 26.76 0.00
N LYS A 3 -10.65 26.20 -0.98
CA LYS A 3 -10.07 25.24 -1.93
C LYS A 3 -8.99 25.91 -2.77
N THR A 4 -7.87 25.23 -2.95
CA THR A 4 -6.84 25.70 -3.88
C THR A 4 -7.26 25.37 -5.32
N LYS A 5 -6.68 26.05 -6.30
CA LYS A 5 -6.93 25.75 -7.72
C LYS A 5 -6.56 24.29 -8.07
N PHE A 6 -5.51 23.76 -7.44
CA PHE A 6 -5.09 22.37 -7.63
C PHE A 6 -6.10 21.37 -7.05
N GLN A 7 -6.73 21.68 -5.91
CA GLN A 7 -7.80 20.86 -5.36
C GLN A 7 -9.06 20.90 -6.24
N GLU A 8 -9.41 22.06 -6.80
CA GLU A 8 -10.52 22.16 -7.75
C GLU A 8 -10.28 21.32 -9.00
N GLU A 9 -9.06 21.33 -9.53
CA GLU A 9 -8.65 20.50 -10.67
C GLU A 9 -8.71 19.00 -10.33
N LEU A 10 -8.21 18.59 -9.16
CA LEU A 10 -8.33 17.20 -8.70
C LEU A 10 -9.80 16.76 -8.63
N ILE A 11 -10.67 17.60 -8.06
CA ILE A 11 -12.11 17.30 -7.98
C ILE A 11 -12.71 17.16 -9.40
N HIS A 12 -12.31 18.02 -10.33
CA HIS A 12 -12.74 17.92 -11.72
C HIS A 12 -12.32 16.57 -12.34
N ILE A 13 -11.05 16.20 -12.22
CA ILE A 13 -10.52 14.90 -12.69
C ILE A 13 -11.27 13.74 -12.04
N GLN A 14 -11.54 13.77 -10.73
CA GLN A 14 -12.30 12.70 -10.07
C GLN A 14 -13.74 12.58 -10.59
N ASN A 15 -14.40 13.69 -10.94
CA ASN A 15 -15.75 13.65 -11.50
C ASN A 15 -15.78 13.10 -12.94
N GLU A 16 -14.79 13.44 -13.76
CA GLU A 16 -14.63 12.83 -15.08
C GLU A 16 -14.33 11.33 -14.96
N TYR A 17 -13.45 10.95 -14.02
CA TYR A 17 -13.15 9.55 -13.76
C TYR A 17 -14.39 8.79 -13.30
N LYS A 18 -15.17 9.37 -12.38
CA LYS A 18 -16.45 8.82 -11.94
C LYS A 18 -17.38 8.52 -13.12
N THR A 19 -17.53 9.48 -14.04
CA THR A 19 -18.39 9.33 -15.23
C THR A 19 -17.92 8.17 -16.12
N LEU A 20 -16.60 8.06 -16.32
CA LEU A 20 -15.99 6.96 -17.07
C LEU A 20 -16.25 5.60 -16.41
N LEU A 21 -16.10 5.53 -15.09
CA LEU A 21 -16.33 4.33 -14.30
C LEU A 21 -17.80 3.88 -14.32
N GLU A 22 -18.74 4.81 -14.20
CA GLU A 22 -20.19 4.53 -14.30
C GLU A 22 -20.54 3.95 -15.67
N ARG A 23 -20.01 4.55 -16.75
CA ARG A 23 -20.19 4.02 -18.10
C ARG A 23 -19.64 2.60 -18.23
N GLY A 24 -18.41 2.38 -17.76
CA GLY A 24 -17.77 1.07 -17.79
C GLY A 24 -18.57 -0.02 -17.09
N LEU A 25 -19.19 0.27 -15.93
CA LEU A 25 -20.05 -0.69 -15.24
C LEU A 25 -21.36 -0.96 -16.00
N ASN A 26 -21.98 0.07 -16.57
CA ASN A 26 -23.24 -0.07 -17.30
C ASN A 26 -23.08 -0.84 -18.61
N GLU A 27 -21.92 -0.73 -19.24
CA GLU A 27 -21.57 -1.35 -20.52
C GLU A 27 -20.65 -2.57 -20.36
N TRP A 28 -20.65 -3.20 -19.18
CA TRP A 28 -19.78 -4.33 -18.83
C TRP A 28 -20.18 -5.63 -19.56
N GLU A 29 -20.01 -5.64 -20.87
CA GLU A 29 -20.14 -6.82 -21.74
C GLU A 29 -18.78 -7.18 -22.36
N ASP A 30 -18.57 -8.46 -22.67
CA ASP A 30 -17.28 -8.99 -23.18
C ASP A 30 -16.77 -8.24 -24.42
N VAL A 31 -17.65 -7.66 -25.24
CA VAL A 31 -17.31 -6.92 -26.47
C VAL A 31 -16.76 -5.53 -26.18
N TYR A 32 -17.33 -4.83 -25.21
CA TYR A 32 -16.96 -3.44 -24.85
C TYR A 32 -15.86 -3.35 -23.81
N PHE A 33 -15.49 -4.50 -23.22
CA PHE A 33 -14.52 -4.56 -22.14
C PHE A 33 -13.11 -4.07 -22.55
N VAL A 34 -12.65 -4.37 -23.78
CA VAL A 34 -11.34 -3.90 -24.28
C VAL A 34 -11.35 -2.38 -24.46
N GLU A 35 -12.43 -1.83 -25.01
CA GLU A 35 -12.60 -0.39 -25.22
C GLU A 35 -12.57 0.35 -23.87
N PHE A 36 -13.30 -0.15 -22.87
CA PHE A 36 -13.26 0.42 -21.52
C PHE A 36 -11.85 0.43 -20.90
N ILE A 37 -11.08 -0.65 -21.05
CA ILE A 37 -9.69 -0.69 -20.57
C ILE A 37 -8.84 0.40 -21.25
N GLU A 38 -8.97 0.56 -22.57
CA GLU A 38 -8.24 1.57 -23.32
C GLU A 38 -8.63 2.98 -22.90
N GLU A 39 -9.92 3.24 -22.70
CA GLU A 39 -10.42 4.54 -22.24
C GLU A 39 -9.87 4.92 -20.85
N VAL A 40 -9.84 3.97 -19.90
CA VAL A 40 -9.25 4.21 -18.57
C VAL A 40 -7.76 4.52 -18.67
N ASN A 41 -7.01 3.78 -19.49
CA ASN A 41 -5.59 4.04 -19.70
C ASN A 41 -5.35 5.42 -20.37
N LEU A 42 -6.16 5.77 -21.38
CA LEU A 42 -6.08 7.05 -22.07
C LEU A 42 -6.43 8.21 -21.14
N PHE A 43 -7.47 8.07 -20.33
CA PHE A 43 -7.89 9.06 -19.34
C PHE A 43 -6.75 9.42 -18.39
N TRP A 44 -6.10 8.42 -17.79
CA TRP A 44 -4.97 8.66 -16.89
C TRP A 44 -3.76 9.23 -17.61
N LYS A 45 -3.49 8.78 -18.84
CA LYS A 45 -2.38 9.30 -19.64
C LYS A 45 -2.57 10.77 -20.02
N GLN A 46 -3.79 11.19 -20.33
CA GLN A 46 -4.12 12.58 -20.65
C GLN A 46 -3.99 13.50 -19.43
N ASN A 47 -4.35 13.01 -18.24
CA ASN A 47 -4.28 13.76 -17.00
C ASN A 47 -2.90 13.74 -16.31
N GLU A 48 -2.00 12.84 -16.72
CA GLU A 48 -0.65 12.69 -16.14
C GLU A 48 0.13 14.02 -16.00
N PRO A 49 0.21 14.91 -17.01
CA PRO A 49 0.95 16.16 -16.87
C PRO A 49 0.35 17.09 -15.79
N VAL A 50 -0.97 17.09 -15.63
CA VAL A 50 -1.66 17.90 -14.60
C VAL A 50 -1.38 17.32 -13.23
N LEU A 51 -1.48 16.00 -13.09
CA LEU A 51 -1.19 15.29 -11.84
C LEU A 51 0.26 15.50 -11.40
N LEU A 52 1.24 15.42 -12.30
CA LEU A 52 2.64 15.68 -11.98
C LEU A 52 2.86 17.09 -11.42
N ASN A 53 2.18 18.10 -11.97
CA ASN A 53 2.23 19.46 -11.41
C ASN A 53 1.60 19.53 -10.01
N ILE A 54 0.47 18.85 -9.79
CA ILE A 54 -0.15 18.80 -8.46
C ILE A 54 0.79 18.12 -7.45
N TYR A 55 1.47 17.04 -7.85
CA TYR A 55 2.41 16.32 -7.00
C TYR A 55 3.62 17.18 -6.64
N GLU A 56 4.14 17.96 -7.57
CA GLU A 56 5.33 18.78 -7.37
C GLU A 56 5.05 20.04 -6.55
N TYR A 57 3.91 20.69 -6.76
CA TYR A 57 3.67 22.04 -6.22
C TYR A 57 2.66 22.12 -5.07
N GLU A 58 1.67 21.22 -5.02
CA GLU A 58 0.59 21.29 -4.03
C GLU A 58 0.84 20.35 -2.85
N PHE A 59 1.04 19.06 -3.12
CA PHE A 59 1.14 18.06 -2.05
C PHE A 59 2.31 18.23 -1.08
N PRO A 60 3.49 18.78 -1.44
CA PRO A 60 4.54 19.05 -0.46
C PRO A 60 4.15 20.07 0.61
N GLN A 61 3.07 20.83 0.40
CA GLN A 61 2.56 21.82 1.35
C GLN A 61 1.43 21.28 2.24
N ILE A 62 1.02 20.02 2.04
CA ILE A 62 -0.14 19.41 2.69
C ILE A 62 0.27 18.06 3.28
N ASP A 63 -0.23 17.74 4.48
CA ASP A 63 -0.08 16.39 5.05
C ASP A 63 -0.86 15.37 4.19
N THR A 64 -0.16 14.85 3.17
CA THR A 64 -0.69 13.94 2.17
C THR A 64 -0.31 12.51 2.53
N VAL A 65 -1.32 11.66 2.70
CA VAL A 65 -1.16 10.23 2.97
C VAL A 65 -1.74 9.45 1.80
N PHE A 66 -1.12 8.33 1.42
CA PHE A 66 -1.65 7.50 0.34
C PHE A 66 -1.81 6.04 0.77
N LEU A 67 -3.03 5.51 0.65
CA LEU A 67 -3.33 4.12 0.89
C LEU A 67 -2.72 3.28 -0.24
N THR A 68 -1.86 2.35 0.12
CA THR A 68 -1.17 1.46 -0.82
C THR A 68 -1.02 0.06 -0.22
N ALA A 69 -0.49 -0.88 -1.00
CA ALA A 69 -0.38 -2.30 -0.65
C ALA A 69 -1.73 -2.98 -0.32
N VAL A 70 -2.82 -2.50 -0.92
CA VAL A 70 -4.17 -3.05 -0.73
C VAL A 70 -4.82 -3.36 -2.08
N THR A 71 -5.79 -4.27 -2.06
CA THR A 71 -6.57 -4.68 -3.24
C THR A 71 -7.90 -3.94 -3.38
N LYS A 72 -8.33 -3.25 -2.31
CA LYS A 72 -9.54 -2.42 -2.21
C LYS A 72 -9.45 -1.47 -1.02
N ILE A 73 -10.33 -0.47 -0.96
CA ILE A 73 -10.34 0.54 0.11
C ILE A 73 -10.97 -0.04 1.38
N ASP A 74 -11.90 -0.98 1.25
CA ASP A 74 -12.65 -1.61 2.35
C ASP A 74 -13.61 -0.61 3.03
N LEU A 75 -14.38 0.12 2.21
CA LEU A 75 -15.38 1.08 2.69
C LEU A 75 -16.45 0.45 3.58
N GLU A 76 -16.81 -0.81 3.33
CA GLU A 76 -17.77 -1.58 4.14
C GLU A 76 -17.31 -1.76 5.60
N TYR A 77 -15.99 -1.71 5.83
CA TYR A 77 -15.37 -1.78 7.15
C TYR A 77 -14.97 -0.39 7.68
N MET A 78 -15.46 0.69 7.08
CA MET A 78 -15.22 2.07 7.51
C MET A 78 -13.74 2.48 7.56
N GLN A 79 -12.85 1.83 6.79
CA GLN A 79 -11.40 2.09 6.84
C GLN A 79 -10.98 3.48 6.35
N HIS A 80 -11.87 4.21 5.66
CA HIS A 80 -11.65 5.61 5.32
C HIS A 80 -11.68 6.53 6.57
N TYR A 81 -12.39 6.16 7.64
CA TYR A 81 -12.43 6.97 8.87
C TYR A 81 -11.06 7.01 9.56
N SER A 82 -10.45 5.85 9.77
CA SER A 82 -9.15 5.74 10.41
C SER A 82 -8.03 6.34 9.57
N MET A 83 -8.12 6.26 8.25
CA MET A 83 -7.17 6.93 7.37
C MET A 83 -7.30 8.46 7.45
N LYS A 84 -8.51 9.00 7.49
CA LYS A 84 -8.75 10.45 7.41
C LYS A 84 -8.11 11.25 8.55
N ILE A 85 -7.99 10.70 9.75
CA ILE A 85 -7.33 11.40 10.89
C ILE A 85 -5.82 11.57 10.69
N THR A 86 -5.22 10.79 9.78
CA THR A 86 -3.77 10.77 9.57
C THR A 86 -3.31 11.78 8.54
N GLY A 87 -4.17 12.21 7.62
CA GLY A 87 -3.81 13.16 6.57
C GLY A 87 -4.91 14.15 6.23
N SER A 88 -4.48 15.36 5.86
CA SER A 88 -5.39 16.39 5.38
C SER A 88 -5.99 16.01 4.02
N VAL A 89 -5.18 15.39 3.16
CA VAL A 89 -5.59 14.80 1.88
C VAL A 89 -5.22 13.33 1.87
N CYS A 90 -6.19 12.48 1.54
CA CYS A 90 -6.04 11.03 1.50
C CYS A 90 -6.06 10.56 0.04
N LEU A 91 -4.98 9.97 -0.44
CA LEU A 91 -4.91 9.42 -1.78
C LEU A 91 -5.12 7.91 -1.74
N ILE A 92 -5.86 7.37 -2.69
CA ILE A 92 -5.98 5.92 -2.89
C ILE A 92 -5.14 5.56 -4.11
N ASP A 93 -4.13 4.72 -3.91
CA ASP A 93 -3.35 4.14 -5.02
C ASP A 93 -4.21 3.13 -5.81
N ASP A 94 -4.76 3.57 -6.94
CA ASP A 94 -5.77 2.85 -7.70
C ASP A 94 -5.25 1.50 -8.26
N PRO A 95 -5.75 0.35 -7.77
CA PRO A 95 -5.36 -0.94 -8.29
C PRO A 95 -6.04 -1.30 -9.61
N LEU A 96 -7.10 -0.58 -10.01
CA LEU A 96 -7.96 -0.94 -11.13
C LEU A 96 -7.18 -1.10 -12.42
N ILE A 97 -6.28 -0.16 -12.73
CA ILE A 97 -5.49 -0.19 -13.97
C ILE A 97 -4.64 -1.47 -14.08
N SER A 98 -4.16 -1.99 -12.95
CA SER A 98 -3.41 -3.25 -12.91
C SER A 98 -4.30 -4.44 -13.22
N TYR A 99 -5.51 -4.49 -12.66
CA TYR A 99 -6.47 -5.57 -12.92
C TYR A 99 -6.97 -5.54 -14.37
N LEU A 100 -7.31 -4.37 -14.89
CA LEU A 100 -7.73 -4.16 -16.26
C LEU A 100 -6.66 -4.61 -17.27
N ASN A 101 -5.41 -4.22 -17.04
CA ASN A 101 -4.29 -4.64 -17.90
C ASN A 101 -3.99 -6.15 -17.83
N LEU A 102 -4.29 -6.81 -16.70
CA LEU A 102 -4.21 -8.28 -16.60
C LEU A 102 -5.35 -8.96 -17.36
N LEU A 103 -6.56 -8.40 -17.31
CA LEU A 103 -7.72 -8.91 -18.03
C LEU A 103 -7.56 -8.81 -19.55
N ASN A 104 -6.77 -7.84 -20.04
CA ASN A 104 -6.41 -7.69 -21.45
C ASN A 104 -5.46 -8.78 -21.97
N ARG A 105 -4.98 -9.70 -21.11
CA ARG A 105 -4.10 -10.81 -21.49
C ARG A 105 -4.90 -12.08 -21.76
N GLU A 106 -4.26 -13.01 -22.47
CA GLU A 106 -4.76 -14.37 -22.57
C GLU A 106 -4.62 -15.07 -21.21
N ILE A 107 -5.75 -15.25 -20.52
CA ILE A 107 -5.84 -15.90 -19.21
C ILE A 107 -6.99 -16.93 -19.21
N PRO A 108 -6.92 -17.98 -18.36
CA PRO A 108 -7.99 -18.96 -18.26
C PRO A 108 -9.34 -18.32 -17.91
N LYS A 109 -10.44 -18.79 -18.53
CA LYS A 109 -11.79 -18.23 -18.35
C LYS A 109 -12.18 -18.02 -16.89
N ARG A 110 -11.98 -19.03 -16.03
CA ARG A 110 -12.27 -18.94 -14.59
C ARG A 110 -11.49 -17.83 -13.88
N MET A 111 -10.24 -17.60 -14.29
CA MET A 111 -9.41 -16.52 -13.74
C MET A 111 -9.90 -15.17 -14.24
N ARG A 112 -10.30 -15.08 -15.52
CA ARG A 112 -10.91 -13.88 -16.11
C ARG A 112 -12.17 -13.46 -15.36
N GLU A 113 -13.10 -14.39 -15.14
CA GLU A 113 -14.35 -14.15 -14.40
C GLU A 113 -14.06 -13.63 -12.97
N LYS A 114 -13.10 -14.24 -12.27
CA LYS A 114 -12.71 -13.81 -10.93
C LYS A 114 -12.09 -12.41 -10.92
N LEU A 115 -11.17 -12.13 -11.85
CA LEU A 115 -10.54 -10.81 -11.98
C LEU A 115 -11.53 -9.73 -12.39
N ALA A 116 -12.48 -10.04 -13.28
CA ALA A 116 -13.55 -9.12 -13.69
C ALA A 116 -14.43 -8.75 -12.48
N SER A 117 -14.83 -9.74 -11.67
CA SER A 117 -15.58 -9.48 -10.43
C SER A 117 -14.80 -8.59 -9.44
N VAL A 118 -13.49 -8.80 -9.31
CA VAL A 118 -12.62 -7.95 -8.46
C VAL A 118 -12.54 -6.51 -9.02
N ALA A 119 -12.43 -6.36 -10.33
CA ALA A 119 -12.41 -5.04 -10.98
C ALA A 119 -13.74 -4.31 -10.78
N GLN A 120 -14.88 -4.97 -11.01
CA GLN A 120 -16.21 -4.38 -10.78
C GLN A 120 -16.42 -3.99 -9.31
N ALA A 121 -15.96 -4.81 -8.36
CA ALA A 121 -16.02 -4.48 -6.93
C ALA A 121 -15.20 -3.23 -6.61
N ASN A 122 -13.98 -3.12 -7.17
CA ASN A 122 -13.15 -1.93 -7.02
C ASN A 122 -13.82 -0.68 -7.62
N ILE A 123 -14.41 -0.79 -8.82
CA ILE A 123 -15.12 0.34 -9.44
C ILE A 123 -16.26 0.83 -8.53
N ASN A 124 -17.08 -0.09 -8.01
CA ASN A 124 -18.17 0.27 -7.11
C ASN A 124 -17.69 0.94 -5.82
N GLU A 125 -16.57 0.50 -5.23
CA GLU A 125 -15.98 1.19 -4.08
C GLU A 125 -15.45 2.57 -4.44
N SER A 126 -14.77 2.71 -5.59
CA SER A 126 -14.27 3.99 -6.08
C SER A 126 -15.38 5.00 -6.27
N LEU A 127 -16.49 4.61 -6.90
CA LEU A 127 -17.68 5.45 -7.08
C LEU A 127 -18.24 5.91 -5.74
N LYS A 128 -18.43 4.99 -4.78
CA LYS A 128 -18.91 5.33 -3.43
C LYS A 128 -17.96 6.27 -2.69
N LEU A 129 -16.65 6.11 -2.84
CA LEU A 129 -15.68 7.01 -2.20
C LEU A 129 -15.80 8.42 -2.76
N ILE A 130 -15.79 8.56 -4.10
CA ILE A 130 -15.89 9.85 -4.78
C ILE A 130 -17.19 10.56 -4.40
N GLU A 131 -18.30 9.83 -4.29
CA GLU A 131 -19.60 10.41 -3.90
C GLU A 131 -19.66 10.86 -2.44
N ASN A 132 -19.15 10.04 -1.51
CA ASN A 132 -19.31 10.28 -0.09
C ASN A 132 -18.21 11.19 0.49
N CYS A 133 -17.02 11.20 -0.13
CA CYS A 133 -15.84 11.90 0.38
C CYS A 133 -15.13 12.79 -0.66
N PRO A 134 -15.85 13.57 -1.50
CA PRO A 134 -15.30 14.20 -2.72
C PRO A 134 -14.19 15.23 -2.49
N ASN A 135 -14.00 15.71 -1.26
CA ASN A 135 -13.01 16.74 -0.93
C ASN A 135 -11.81 16.19 -0.16
N ASP A 136 -11.90 14.96 0.33
CA ASP A 136 -10.94 14.38 1.27
C ASP A 136 -10.14 13.24 0.66
N PHE A 137 -10.79 12.47 -0.22
CA PHE A 137 -10.22 11.29 -0.82
C PHE A 137 -10.14 11.41 -2.34
N PHE A 138 -8.96 11.09 -2.89
CA PHE A 138 -8.71 11.14 -4.32
C PHE A 138 -8.10 9.82 -4.79
N ILE A 139 -8.67 9.24 -5.83
CA ILE A 139 -8.22 7.97 -6.40
C ILE A 139 -7.28 8.29 -7.55
N LEU A 140 -6.03 7.87 -7.45
CA LEU A 140 -4.98 8.22 -8.41
C LEU A 140 -4.14 6.97 -8.73
N PRO A 141 -3.64 6.81 -9.97
CA PRO A 141 -2.82 5.66 -10.37
C PRO A 141 -1.37 5.80 -9.87
N ILE A 142 -1.18 5.99 -8.56
CA ILE A 142 0.14 6.29 -7.96
C ILE A 142 1.16 5.19 -8.26
N ARG A 143 0.74 3.91 -8.23
CA ARG A 143 1.59 2.75 -8.57
C ARG A 143 2.21 2.79 -9.96
N THR A 144 1.71 3.60 -10.88
CA THR A 144 2.22 3.67 -12.26
C THR A 144 3.28 4.75 -12.44
N ILE A 145 3.52 5.60 -11.43
CA ILE A 145 4.49 6.71 -11.49
C ILE A 145 5.91 6.16 -11.68
N ILE A 146 6.21 5.07 -10.98
CA ILE A 146 7.51 4.42 -11.08
C ILE A 146 7.48 3.34 -12.16
N PRO A 147 8.40 3.36 -13.14
CA PRO A 147 8.44 2.35 -14.20
C PRO A 147 8.60 0.92 -13.67
N ASN A 148 7.76 0.01 -14.16
CA ASN A 148 7.79 -1.40 -13.75
C ASN A 148 9.14 -2.09 -13.96
N ASP A 149 9.87 -1.75 -15.03
CA ASP A 149 11.19 -2.34 -15.30
C ASP A 149 12.23 -1.95 -14.23
N LEU A 150 12.14 -0.72 -13.72
CA LEU A 150 13.00 -0.26 -12.63
C LEU A 150 12.69 -1.03 -11.34
N ILE A 151 11.41 -1.15 -10.99
CA ILE A 151 10.95 -1.91 -9.82
C ILE A 151 11.37 -3.37 -9.94
N ASN A 152 11.12 -4.01 -11.07
CA ASN A 152 11.46 -5.41 -11.32
C ASN A 152 12.98 -5.65 -11.19
N LYS A 153 13.80 -4.76 -11.72
CA LYS A 153 15.26 -4.85 -11.61
C LYS A 153 15.72 -4.70 -10.17
N ALA A 154 15.27 -3.65 -9.48
CA ALA A 154 15.63 -3.41 -8.08
C ALA A 154 15.19 -4.56 -7.17
N SER A 155 13.98 -5.07 -7.37
CA SER A 155 13.42 -6.16 -6.57
C SER A 155 14.16 -7.47 -6.75
N LYS A 156 14.55 -7.82 -7.97
CA LYS A 156 15.38 -9.00 -8.25
C LYS A 156 16.77 -8.87 -7.63
N GLN A 157 17.38 -7.68 -7.72
CA GLN A 157 18.67 -7.40 -7.09
C GLN A 157 18.59 -7.53 -5.56
N PHE A 158 17.56 -6.95 -4.95
CA PHE A 158 17.34 -7.07 -3.51
C PHE A 158 17.06 -8.53 -3.10
N PHE A 159 16.22 -9.25 -3.84
CA PHE A 159 15.93 -10.66 -3.58
C PHE A 159 17.20 -11.52 -3.59
N VAL A 160 18.07 -11.34 -4.60
CA VAL A 160 19.34 -12.05 -4.68
C VAL A 160 20.24 -11.73 -3.49
N SER A 161 20.24 -10.47 -3.03
CA SER A 161 21.02 -10.03 -1.88
C SER A 161 20.63 -10.69 -0.55
N LEU A 162 19.49 -11.40 -0.49
CA LEU A 162 19.07 -12.16 0.68
C LEU A 162 19.92 -13.42 0.93
N PHE A 163 20.67 -13.85 -0.06
CA PHE A 163 21.46 -15.08 -0.04
C PHE A 163 22.96 -14.78 0.02
N ASN A 164 23.76 -15.74 0.50
CA ASN A 164 25.21 -15.61 0.56
C ASN A 164 25.89 -15.89 -0.81
N ASP A 165 25.55 -17.01 -1.45
CA ASP A 165 26.27 -17.54 -2.63
C ASP A 165 25.44 -17.57 -3.92
N ILE A 166 24.58 -16.55 -4.11
CA ILE A 166 23.73 -16.39 -5.30
C ILE A 166 24.09 -15.09 -6.02
N SER A 167 24.44 -15.17 -7.31
CA SER A 167 24.84 -13.99 -8.09
C SER A 167 23.66 -13.23 -8.72
N ASP A 168 22.64 -13.97 -9.14
CA ASP A 168 21.48 -13.46 -9.86
C ASP A 168 20.30 -14.44 -9.78
N THR A 169 19.17 -14.09 -10.39
CA THR A 169 17.96 -14.94 -10.37
C THR A 169 18.13 -16.23 -11.16
N GLU A 170 18.97 -16.26 -12.19
CA GLU A 170 19.21 -17.49 -12.95
C GLU A 170 20.03 -18.49 -12.12
N ASP A 171 21.07 -18.01 -11.43
CA ASP A 171 21.85 -18.79 -10.47
C ASP A 171 21.00 -19.30 -9.31
N TYR A 172 20.10 -18.45 -8.78
CA TYR A 172 19.09 -18.85 -7.79
C TYR A 172 18.30 -20.07 -8.26
N PHE A 173 17.68 -20.00 -9.45
CA PHE A 173 16.86 -21.11 -9.94
C PHE A 173 17.68 -22.35 -10.29
N LYS A 174 18.99 -22.23 -10.56
CA LYS A 174 19.86 -23.40 -10.76
C LYS A 174 20.15 -24.11 -9.43
N LYS A 175 20.46 -23.37 -8.38
CA LYS A 175 20.95 -23.90 -7.09
C LYS A 175 19.84 -24.23 -6.10
N ILE A 176 18.77 -23.46 -6.05
CA ILE A 176 17.75 -23.52 -4.99
C ILE A 176 16.51 -24.26 -5.49
N LYS A 177 16.33 -25.51 -5.05
CA LYS A 177 15.20 -26.36 -5.46
C LYS A 177 14.32 -26.77 -4.29
N THR A 178 14.94 -27.15 -3.19
CA THR A 178 14.27 -27.63 -1.98
C THR A 178 14.22 -26.56 -0.90
N PHE A 179 13.39 -26.77 0.12
CA PHE A 179 13.36 -25.87 1.27
C PHE A 179 14.70 -25.85 2.03
N ASN A 180 15.39 -26.99 2.11
CA ASN A 180 16.70 -27.05 2.73
C ASN A 180 17.72 -26.18 1.99
N ASP A 181 17.66 -26.12 0.66
CA ASP A 181 18.54 -25.23 -0.12
C ASP A 181 18.28 -23.76 0.23
N ILE A 182 17.01 -23.36 0.38
CA ILE A 182 16.62 -22.01 0.81
C ILE A 182 17.23 -21.71 2.17
N GLU A 183 16.96 -22.55 3.16
CA GLU A 183 17.38 -22.33 4.55
C GLU A 183 18.91 -22.30 4.71
N GLN A 184 19.64 -23.12 3.95
CA GLN A 184 21.11 -23.15 4.00
C GLN A 184 21.76 -21.92 3.34
N ASN A 185 21.15 -21.38 2.28
CA ASN A 185 21.75 -20.29 1.50
C ASN A 185 21.28 -18.89 1.93
N LEU A 186 20.14 -18.79 2.61
CA LEU A 186 19.66 -17.53 3.18
C LEU A 186 20.61 -17.02 4.27
N LYS A 187 20.84 -15.71 4.29
CA LYS A 187 21.53 -15.03 5.39
C LYS A 187 20.76 -15.22 6.69
N ASP A 188 21.44 -15.44 7.81
CA ASP A 188 20.79 -15.75 9.09
C ASP A 188 19.85 -14.64 9.56
N VAL A 189 20.26 -13.37 9.39
CA VAL A 189 19.40 -12.22 9.70
C VAL A 189 18.12 -12.20 8.86
N VAL A 190 18.15 -12.74 7.65
CA VAL A 190 16.98 -12.76 6.76
C VAL A 190 15.93 -13.77 7.24
N LYS A 191 16.37 -14.90 7.81
CA LYS A 191 15.48 -15.94 8.35
C LYS A 191 14.59 -15.41 9.47
N THR A 192 15.02 -14.37 10.19
CA THR A 192 14.26 -13.80 11.31
C THR A 192 13.16 -12.82 10.91
N TRP A 193 13.15 -12.36 9.64
CA TRP A 193 12.19 -11.34 9.21
C TRP A 193 11.39 -11.67 7.96
N ILE A 194 11.76 -12.69 7.17
CA ILE A 194 10.91 -13.21 6.08
C ILE A 194 9.51 -13.49 6.63
N LEU A 195 8.48 -13.19 5.85
CA LEU A 195 7.08 -13.53 6.14
C LEU A 195 6.45 -14.27 4.95
N PHE A 196 5.40 -15.05 5.22
CA PHE A 196 4.62 -15.81 4.24
C PHE A 196 3.12 -15.65 4.49
N GLY A 197 2.38 -15.07 3.55
CA GLY A 197 0.92 -15.03 3.66
C GLY A 197 0.41 -14.03 4.69
N TRP A 198 -0.91 -13.81 4.67
CA TRP A 198 -1.57 -12.69 5.35
C TRP A 198 -1.46 -12.71 6.88
N ASP A 199 -1.52 -13.90 7.48
CA ASP A 199 -1.57 -14.06 8.94
C ASP A 199 -0.19 -14.26 9.58
N ASP A 200 0.89 -14.29 8.78
CA ASP A 200 2.24 -14.47 9.29
C ASP A 200 2.78 -13.17 9.90
N ASP A 201 2.84 -13.15 11.22
CA ASP A 201 3.37 -12.06 12.03
C ASP A 201 4.88 -12.22 12.35
N GLY A 202 5.49 -13.32 11.90
CA GLY A 202 6.88 -13.67 12.18
C GLY A 202 7.12 -14.23 13.59
N TYR A 203 6.09 -14.29 14.43
CA TYR A 203 6.14 -14.74 15.83
C TYR A 203 5.28 -15.97 16.11
N HIS A 204 4.50 -16.43 15.14
CA HIS A 204 3.82 -17.72 15.20
C HIS A 204 4.81 -18.83 15.58
N ASN A 205 4.41 -19.69 16.52
CA ASN A 205 5.20 -20.80 17.05
C ASN A 205 5.54 -21.82 15.95
N GLY A 206 6.59 -21.55 15.18
CA GLY A 206 7.05 -22.44 14.12
C GLY A 206 8.37 -21.99 13.50
N SER A 207 9.16 -22.97 13.07
CA SER A 207 10.32 -22.78 12.20
C SER A 207 9.93 -22.11 10.87
N LEU A 208 10.91 -21.53 10.18
CA LEU A 208 10.72 -20.97 8.84
C LEU A 208 10.08 -22.00 7.88
N LYS A 209 10.44 -23.28 8.04
CA LYS A 209 9.88 -24.39 7.28
C LYS A 209 8.40 -24.62 7.57
N GLU A 210 8.00 -24.63 8.83
CA GLU A 210 6.60 -24.82 9.21
C GLU A 210 5.73 -23.69 8.68
N ARG A 211 6.19 -22.45 8.82
CA ARG A 211 5.50 -21.27 8.28
C ARG A 211 5.37 -21.32 6.75
N PHE A 212 6.44 -21.73 6.06
CA PHE A 212 6.39 -21.95 4.61
C PHE A 212 5.40 -23.05 4.23
N ASP A 213 5.47 -24.22 4.88
CA ASP A 213 4.61 -25.37 4.61
C ASP A 213 3.12 -25.00 4.82
N ASP A 214 2.81 -24.19 5.83
CA ASP A 214 1.45 -23.73 6.11
C ASP A 214 0.95 -22.72 5.06
N PHE A 215 1.79 -21.76 4.65
CA PHE A 215 1.49 -20.88 3.52
C PHE A 215 1.20 -21.67 2.23
N VAL A 216 2.01 -22.69 1.91
CA VAL A 216 1.80 -23.52 0.71
C VAL A 216 0.47 -24.28 0.75
N LYS A 217 0.06 -24.74 1.94
CA LYS A 217 -1.22 -25.45 2.11
C LYS A 217 -2.42 -24.52 2.04
N ALA A 218 -2.36 -23.37 2.72
CA ALA A 218 -3.51 -22.51 2.97
C ALA A 218 -3.70 -21.42 1.92
N GLU A 219 -2.62 -20.78 1.47
CA GLU A 219 -2.69 -19.51 0.74
C GLU A 219 -2.09 -19.56 -0.67
N TYR A 220 -1.17 -20.48 -0.96
CA TYR A 220 -0.53 -20.50 -2.27
C TYR A 220 -1.49 -20.91 -3.40
N ILE A 221 -1.75 -19.95 -4.31
CA ILE A 221 -2.65 -20.11 -5.47
C ILE A 221 -1.89 -20.54 -6.75
N GLY A 222 -0.56 -20.57 -6.71
CA GLY A 222 0.26 -20.92 -7.88
C GLY A 222 0.28 -22.42 -8.18
N ASN A 223 1.20 -22.83 -9.05
CA ASN A 223 1.34 -24.23 -9.44
C ASN A 223 1.87 -25.07 -8.26
N LYS A 224 1.02 -25.91 -7.66
CA LYS A 224 1.41 -26.77 -6.54
C LYS A 224 2.50 -27.80 -6.87
N ASN A 225 2.80 -28.02 -8.16
CA ASN A 225 3.92 -28.86 -8.61
C ASN A 225 5.24 -28.09 -8.72
N SER A 226 5.25 -26.78 -8.47
CA SER A 226 6.48 -25.99 -8.42
C SER A 226 7.39 -26.46 -7.28
N THR A 227 8.69 -26.35 -7.51
CA THR A 227 9.71 -26.60 -6.50
C THR A 227 9.57 -25.61 -5.34
N ALA A 228 10.06 -25.97 -4.15
CA ALA A 228 10.02 -25.07 -3.00
C ALA A 228 10.75 -23.75 -3.29
N GLY A 229 11.87 -23.82 -4.03
CA GLY A 229 12.62 -22.64 -4.50
C GLY A 229 11.78 -21.71 -5.37
N GLU A 230 10.97 -22.23 -6.30
CA GLU A 230 10.07 -21.42 -7.12
C GLU A 230 8.95 -20.79 -6.30
N ILE A 231 8.31 -21.57 -5.43
CA ILE A 231 7.23 -21.07 -4.56
C ILE A 231 7.76 -19.95 -3.67
N PHE A 232 8.94 -20.15 -3.06
CA PHE A 232 9.60 -19.14 -2.26
C PHE A 232 9.88 -17.88 -3.07
N PHE A 233 10.53 -17.99 -4.23
CA PHE A 233 10.81 -16.84 -5.10
C PHE A 233 9.56 -16.02 -5.39
N PHE A 234 8.48 -16.67 -5.86
CA PHE A 234 7.26 -15.98 -6.23
C PHE A 234 6.52 -15.36 -5.03
N SER A 235 6.59 -15.99 -3.85
CA SER A 235 6.05 -15.39 -2.62
C SER A 235 6.80 -14.12 -2.23
N GLN A 236 8.13 -14.15 -2.27
CA GLN A 236 8.97 -13.07 -1.75
C GLN A 236 9.10 -11.91 -2.73
N ILE A 237 9.26 -12.20 -4.03
CA ILE A 237 9.44 -11.16 -5.05
C ILE A 237 8.21 -10.26 -5.17
N GLY A 238 7.01 -10.77 -4.86
CA GLY A 238 5.77 -9.99 -4.82
C GLY A 238 5.82 -8.91 -3.72
N TYR A 239 6.13 -9.31 -2.48
CA TYR A 239 6.25 -8.39 -1.35
C TYR A 239 7.39 -7.39 -1.54
N ILE A 240 8.56 -7.86 -2.02
CA ILE A 240 9.70 -6.99 -2.32
C ILE A 240 9.34 -5.98 -3.42
N SER A 241 8.72 -6.41 -4.51
CA SER A 241 8.32 -5.52 -5.61
C SER A 241 7.31 -4.47 -5.18
N GLN A 242 6.32 -4.86 -4.37
CA GLN A 242 5.34 -3.93 -3.83
C GLN A 242 6.00 -2.88 -2.93
N SER A 243 6.85 -3.30 -2.00
CA SER A 243 7.54 -2.37 -1.10
C SER A 243 8.61 -1.52 -1.81
N MET A 244 9.23 -2.02 -2.89
CA MET A 244 10.11 -1.22 -3.77
C MET A 244 9.35 -0.14 -4.51
N ASN A 245 8.17 -0.45 -5.05
CA ASN A 245 7.31 0.56 -5.67
C ASN A 245 6.97 1.66 -4.65
N ILE A 246 6.53 1.28 -3.46
CA ILE A 246 6.21 2.24 -2.39
C ILE A 246 7.42 3.11 -2.04
N LEU A 247 8.59 2.49 -1.83
CA LEU A 247 9.82 3.21 -1.49
C LEU A 247 10.22 4.21 -2.59
N PHE A 248 10.18 3.82 -3.85
CA PHE A 248 10.52 4.72 -4.96
C PHE A 248 9.47 5.83 -5.15
N THR A 249 8.19 5.53 -4.94
CA THR A 249 7.12 6.54 -4.91
C THR A 249 7.36 7.55 -3.79
N MET A 250 7.76 7.11 -2.60
CA MET A 250 8.13 8.01 -1.49
C MET A 250 9.33 8.89 -1.86
N MET A 251 10.35 8.34 -2.53
CA MET A 251 11.51 9.11 -2.99
C MET A 251 11.13 10.18 -4.01
N GLU A 252 10.22 9.86 -4.93
CA GLU A 252 9.82 10.76 -6.01
C GLU A 252 8.87 11.86 -5.53
N LEU A 253 7.92 11.52 -4.65
CA LEU A 253 6.78 12.39 -4.32
C LEU A 253 6.75 12.88 -2.87
N ASN A 254 7.64 12.37 -2.01
CA ASN A 254 7.64 12.62 -0.56
C ASN A 254 6.36 12.25 0.20
N PHE A 255 5.48 11.45 -0.41
CA PHE A 255 4.23 11.02 0.24
C PHE A 255 4.49 10.08 1.42
N VAL A 256 3.57 10.10 2.39
CA VAL A 256 3.55 9.14 3.50
C VAL A 256 2.64 7.97 3.14
N PRO A 257 3.15 6.74 3.01
CA PRO A 257 2.30 5.60 2.75
C PRO A 257 1.46 5.26 3.97
N TYR A 258 0.18 5.00 3.72
CA TYR A 258 -0.75 4.46 4.69
C TYR A 258 -0.86 2.95 4.44
N VAL A 259 -0.23 2.16 5.31
CA VAL A 259 -0.13 0.70 5.16
C VAL A 259 -0.82 0.02 6.35
N ARG A 260 -1.83 -0.80 6.06
CA ARG A 260 -2.62 -1.52 7.07
C ARG A 260 -2.04 -2.90 7.39
N GLY A 261 -1.63 -3.62 6.35
CA GLY A 261 -1.15 -4.99 6.43
C GLY A 261 0.23 -5.11 7.10
N THR A 262 0.42 -6.17 7.88
CA THR A 262 1.68 -6.46 8.56
C THR A 262 2.82 -6.71 7.57
N ILE A 263 2.60 -7.52 6.53
CA ILE A 263 3.61 -7.82 5.51
C ILE A 263 4.12 -6.55 4.82
N PRO A 264 3.29 -5.73 4.16
CA PRO A 264 3.80 -4.56 3.45
C PRO A 264 4.50 -3.57 4.37
N PHE A 265 4.05 -3.42 5.62
CA PHE A 265 4.72 -2.59 6.61
C PHE A 265 6.12 -3.12 6.97
N ARG A 266 6.24 -4.43 7.23
CA ARG A 266 7.50 -5.08 7.56
C ARG A 266 8.48 -5.02 6.39
N TYR A 267 8.06 -5.36 5.18
CA TYR A 267 8.96 -5.32 4.02
C TYR A 267 9.40 -3.90 3.70
N LEU A 268 8.50 -2.90 3.79
CA LEU A 268 8.87 -1.49 3.58
C LEU A 268 9.93 -1.03 4.59
N THR A 269 9.75 -1.32 5.88
CA THR A 269 10.69 -0.92 6.94
C THR A 269 12.04 -1.62 6.80
N ILE A 270 12.07 -2.90 6.45
CA ILE A 270 13.30 -3.67 6.21
C ILE A 270 14.04 -3.16 4.98
N LEU A 271 13.32 -2.90 3.89
CA LEU A 271 13.91 -2.37 2.67
C LEU A 271 14.51 -0.99 2.89
N TYR A 272 13.77 -0.11 3.57
CA TYR A 272 14.27 1.21 3.89
C TYR A 272 15.55 1.13 4.73
N THR A 273 15.51 0.41 5.85
CA THR A 273 16.67 0.29 6.75
C THR A 273 17.88 -0.36 6.08
N SER A 274 17.67 -1.34 5.19
CA SER A 274 18.76 -2.01 4.45
C SER A 274 19.38 -1.13 3.35
N LEU A 275 18.62 -0.20 2.78
CA LEU A 275 19.04 0.62 1.64
C LEU A 275 19.41 2.05 2.03
N LYS A 276 18.98 2.52 3.22
CA LYS A 276 19.12 3.91 3.67
C LYS A 276 20.53 4.45 3.47
N GLU A 277 21.53 3.78 4.04
CA GLU A 277 22.93 4.23 3.99
C GLU A 277 23.50 4.12 2.58
N ASN A 278 23.27 2.98 1.91
CA ASN A 278 23.84 2.70 0.59
C ASN A 278 23.29 3.61 -0.51
N LEU A 279 22.04 4.05 -0.40
CA LEU A 279 21.37 4.91 -1.37
C LEU A 279 21.18 6.35 -0.87
N ASN A 280 21.71 6.69 0.31
CA ASN A 280 21.57 7.99 0.97
C ASN A 280 20.10 8.48 1.03
N LEU A 281 19.20 7.59 1.46
CA LEU A 281 17.76 7.86 1.46
C LEU A 281 17.35 8.73 2.65
N ASN A 282 16.74 9.88 2.36
CA ASN A 282 16.20 10.79 3.37
C ASN A 282 14.67 10.64 3.48
N LEU A 283 14.21 9.52 4.04
CA LEU A 283 12.78 9.20 4.19
C LEU A 283 12.38 8.82 5.62
N ASP A 284 13.22 9.17 6.60
CA ASP A 284 13.01 8.80 8.01
C ASP A 284 11.63 9.25 8.51
N ILE A 285 11.25 10.49 8.21
CA ILE A 285 9.98 11.05 8.65
C ILE A 285 8.79 10.32 8.01
N GLN A 286 8.86 9.95 6.73
CA GLN A 286 7.81 9.18 6.07
C GLN A 286 7.68 7.78 6.70
N ILE A 287 8.78 7.12 7.04
CA ILE A 287 8.77 5.80 7.69
C ILE A 287 8.20 5.88 9.10
N VAL A 288 8.52 6.94 9.84
CA VAL A 288 7.96 7.18 11.17
C VAL A 288 6.45 7.47 11.09
N ARG A 289 6.02 8.35 10.18
CA ARG A 289 4.58 8.63 9.96
C ARG A 289 3.81 7.41 9.46
N THR A 290 4.43 6.58 8.62
CA THR A 290 3.88 5.27 8.23
C THR A 290 3.66 4.37 9.45
N SER A 291 4.64 4.34 10.36
CA SER A 291 4.55 3.57 11.61
C SER A 291 3.45 4.10 12.54
N ILE A 292 3.31 5.41 12.64
CA ILE A 292 2.24 6.07 13.40
C ILE A 292 0.87 5.63 12.86
N SER A 293 0.66 5.71 11.55
CA SER A 293 -0.59 5.29 10.89
C SER A 293 -0.86 3.79 11.05
N TYR A 294 0.17 2.96 10.90
CA TYR A 294 0.11 1.52 11.08
C TYR A 294 -0.35 1.11 12.49
N PHE A 295 0.16 1.77 13.53
CA PHE A 295 -0.29 1.51 14.91
C PHE A 295 -1.67 2.09 15.19
N PHE A 296 -1.99 3.26 14.64
CA PHE A 296 -3.30 3.88 14.83
C PHE A 296 -4.41 3.01 14.27
N GLU A 297 -4.21 2.44 13.09
CA GLU A 297 -5.14 1.50 12.45
C GLU A 297 -5.46 0.29 13.34
N ARG A 298 -4.50 -0.17 14.16
CA ARG A 298 -4.68 -1.33 15.06
C ARG A 298 -5.44 -1.02 16.34
N VAL A 299 -5.40 0.24 16.78
CA VAL A 299 -6.12 0.66 17.99
C VAL A 299 -7.48 1.29 17.67
N PHE A 300 -7.77 1.53 16.38
CA PHE A 300 -9.01 2.14 15.94
C PHE A 300 -10.20 1.18 16.10
N ASP A 301 -11.13 1.52 16.98
CA ASP A 301 -12.41 0.82 17.12
C ASP A 301 -13.44 1.33 16.09
N TYR A 302 -13.65 0.55 15.02
CA TYR A 302 -14.60 0.87 13.95
C TYR A 302 -16.06 0.88 14.41
N ASN A 303 -16.39 0.23 15.53
CA ASN A 303 -17.77 0.28 16.06
C ASN A 303 -18.12 1.68 16.58
N LEU A 304 -17.12 2.51 16.91
CA LEU A 304 -17.37 3.89 17.34
C LEU A 304 -17.87 4.78 16.20
N VAL A 305 -17.57 4.41 14.96
CA VAL A 305 -17.91 5.20 13.78
C VAL A 305 -19.02 4.58 12.94
N SER A 306 -19.56 3.42 13.32
CA SER A 306 -20.62 2.75 12.56
C SER A 306 -21.95 3.48 12.57
N GLU A 307 -22.20 4.32 13.58
CA GLU A 307 -23.46 5.05 13.77
C GLU A 307 -23.35 6.56 13.49
N ILE A 308 -22.14 7.08 13.26
CA ILE A 308 -21.93 8.50 12.94
C ILE A 308 -21.79 8.67 11.43
N SER A 309 -22.30 9.78 10.90
CA SER A 309 -22.06 10.13 9.50
C SER A 309 -20.62 10.59 9.30
N TYR A 310 -20.10 10.47 8.07
CA TYR A 310 -18.74 10.91 7.76
C TYR A 310 -18.55 12.42 7.98
N ASN A 311 -19.57 13.24 7.69
CA ASN A 311 -19.53 14.68 7.96
C ASN A 311 -19.50 14.99 9.47
N GLU A 312 -20.31 14.28 10.28
CA GLU A 312 -20.27 14.42 11.74
C GLU A 312 -18.90 14.01 12.30
N TYR A 313 -18.32 12.94 11.75
CA TYR A 313 -16.97 12.52 12.10
C TYR A 313 -15.93 13.61 11.83
N LEU A 314 -15.95 14.23 10.65
CA LEU A 314 -15.06 15.34 10.29
C LEU A 314 -15.16 16.51 11.27
N GLU A 315 -16.38 16.86 11.71
CA GLU A 315 -16.59 17.90 12.71
C GLU A 315 -15.98 17.52 14.06
N LYS A 316 -16.16 16.27 14.50
CA LYS A 316 -15.62 15.77 15.78
C LYS A 316 -14.09 15.75 15.80
N ILE A 317 -13.46 15.33 14.69
CA ILE A 317 -11.99 15.24 14.60
C ILE A 317 -11.32 16.56 14.22
N ASN A 318 -12.08 17.60 13.91
CA ASN A 318 -11.54 18.87 13.46
C ASN A 318 -10.50 19.45 14.44
N GLY A 319 -9.33 19.80 13.91
CA GLY A 319 -8.20 20.34 14.66
C GLY A 319 -7.32 19.30 15.35
N LEU A 320 -7.67 18.01 15.30
CA LEU A 320 -6.75 16.94 15.71
C LEU A 320 -5.69 16.72 14.63
N SER A 321 -4.47 16.39 15.06
CA SER A 321 -3.39 15.94 14.17
C SER A 321 -2.62 14.83 14.86
N LEU A 322 -2.81 13.60 14.36
CA LEU A 322 -2.14 12.42 14.90
C LEU A 322 -0.61 12.53 14.78
N TYR A 323 -0.12 12.88 13.59
CA TYR A 323 1.33 13.00 13.36
C TYR A 323 1.95 14.05 14.25
N LYS A 324 1.38 15.27 14.29
CA LYS A 324 1.90 16.34 15.13
C LYS A 324 1.93 15.95 16.61
N TYR A 325 0.86 15.32 17.13
CA TYR A 325 0.81 14.89 18.51
C TYR A 325 1.99 13.95 18.85
N VAL A 326 2.23 12.93 18.02
CA VAL A 326 3.29 11.96 18.25
C VAL A 326 4.68 12.57 18.04
N GLU A 327 4.84 13.40 17.00
CA GLU A 327 6.06 14.13 16.69
C GLU A 327 6.51 15.04 17.83
N ASP A 328 5.59 15.83 18.37
CA ASP A 328 5.84 16.74 19.49
C ASP A 328 6.14 15.94 20.78
N ALA A 329 5.32 14.92 21.09
CA ALA A 329 5.45 14.12 22.31
C ALA A 329 6.77 13.34 22.38
N LEU A 330 7.29 12.89 21.24
CA LEU A 330 8.54 12.13 21.16
C LEU A 330 9.75 12.97 20.72
N SER A 331 9.53 14.26 20.42
CA SER A 331 10.53 15.20 19.90
C SER A 331 11.25 14.66 18.66
N LEU A 332 10.47 14.13 17.70
CA LEU A 332 10.99 13.36 16.57
C LEU A 332 11.89 14.16 15.62
N PHE A 333 11.68 15.47 15.49
CA PHE A 333 12.51 16.34 14.63
C PHE A 333 13.97 16.46 15.09
N ASN A 334 14.29 16.03 16.31
CA ASN A 334 15.63 16.09 16.88
C ASN A 334 16.29 14.70 16.98
N LYS A 335 15.75 13.68 16.32
CA LYS A 335 16.20 12.30 16.43
C LYS A 335 16.48 11.68 15.07
N GLU A 336 17.52 10.86 15.03
CA GLU A 336 17.73 9.90 13.94
C GLU A 336 16.83 8.68 14.10
N LEU A 337 16.59 7.94 13.01
CA LEU A 337 15.65 6.80 13.01
C LEU A 337 16.00 5.70 14.01
N ASP A 338 17.29 5.43 14.20
CA ASP A 338 17.80 4.42 15.13
C ASP A 338 17.57 4.80 16.61
N GLU A 339 17.39 6.09 16.89
CA GLU A 339 17.00 6.61 18.21
C GLU A 339 15.49 6.50 18.48
N ILE A 340 14.69 6.15 17.46
CA ILE A 340 13.22 6.10 17.54
C ILE A 340 12.75 4.66 17.76
N SER A 341 12.19 4.38 18.93
CA SER A 341 11.60 3.08 19.24
C SER A 341 10.19 2.95 18.67
N LEU A 342 9.93 1.92 17.85
CA LEU A 342 8.58 1.55 17.42
C LEU A 342 7.62 1.37 18.60
N ARG A 343 8.10 0.85 19.73
CA ARG A 343 7.29 0.70 20.95
C ARG A 343 6.90 2.04 21.57
N GLN A 344 7.77 3.05 21.50
CA GLN A 344 7.43 4.39 21.98
C GLN A 344 6.40 5.06 21.07
N ILE A 345 6.50 4.87 19.75
CA ILE A 345 5.47 5.33 18.80
C ILE A 345 4.13 4.69 19.15
N ASP A 346 4.07 3.36 19.22
CA ASP A 346 2.88 2.58 19.55
C ASP A 346 2.19 3.07 20.84
N LEU A 347 2.96 3.19 21.93
CA LEU A 347 2.45 3.69 23.21
C LEU A 347 1.94 5.15 23.14
N THR A 348 2.56 5.98 22.31
CA THR A 348 2.14 7.38 22.15
C THR A 348 0.89 7.50 21.28
N VAL A 349 0.77 6.66 20.26
CA VAL A 349 -0.45 6.52 19.45
C VAL A 349 -1.63 6.06 20.32
N GLU A 350 -1.42 5.06 21.18
CA GLU A 350 -2.44 4.65 22.16
C GLU A 350 -2.87 5.80 23.08
N GLN A 351 -1.93 6.65 23.50
CA GLN A 351 -2.23 7.82 24.33
C GLN A 351 -3.06 8.86 23.57
N PHE A 352 -2.69 9.19 22.33
CA PHE A 352 -3.49 10.04 21.46
C PHE A 352 -4.91 9.49 21.31
N TYR A 353 -5.03 8.20 20.99
CA TYR A 353 -6.31 7.54 20.82
C TYR A 353 -7.20 7.69 22.07
N LYS A 354 -6.64 7.39 23.25
CA LYS A 354 -7.39 7.41 24.52
C LYS A 354 -7.71 8.83 25.01
N LYS A 355 -6.78 9.77 24.88
CA LYS A 355 -6.87 11.09 25.53
C LYS A 355 -7.42 12.20 24.64
N GLU A 356 -7.18 12.12 23.33
CA GLU A 356 -7.60 13.15 22.38
C GLU A 356 -8.76 12.64 21.52
N PHE A 357 -8.56 11.51 20.84
CA PHE A 357 -9.50 11.01 19.83
C PHE A 357 -10.83 10.53 20.44
N LEU A 358 -10.79 9.61 21.41
CA LEU A 358 -12.00 9.08 22.06
C LEU A 358 -12.80 10.15 22.80
N VAL A 359 -12.15 11.18 23.32
CA VAL A 359 -12.81 12.28 24.03
C VAL A 359 -13.64 13.14 23.08
N ARG A 360 -13.25 13.24 21.81
CA ARG A 360 -13.98 13.98 20.78
C ARG A 360 -15.10 13.17 20.14
N LEU A 361 -14.97 11.85 20.08
CA LEU A 361 -15.98 10.99 19.47
C LEU A 361 -17.19 10.74 20.36
N LYS A 362 -16.99 10.65 21.68
CA LYS A 362 -18.08 10.63 22.66
C LYS A 362 -18.76 11.99 22.75
#